data_AF-I3EGU2-F1
#
_entry.id   AF-I3EGU2-F1
#
_cell.length_a   1.000
_cell.length_b   1.000
_cell.length_c   1.000
_cell.angle_alpha   90.00
_cell.angle_beta   90.00
_cell.angle_gamma   90.00
#
_symmetry.space_group_name_H-M   'P 1'
#
loop_
_entity.id
_entity.type
_entity.pdbx_description
1 polymer ?
#
loop_
_entity_poly.entity_id
_entity_poly.type
_entity_poly.pdbx_seq_one_letter_code
_entity_poly.pdbx_strand_id
1 'polypeptide(L)'
;MECRWGDCSEVFQDQKDYAQHVNKHIRETDVRTCDWKGCTKIFEKRISKCTLLTHIRTHTREKPFKCSLCTKEYSRSDALNKHMKSHEQIAADENIFIKKIFYLNQLYQEIDINTTSIKEEYNRLIVENEVLLKYICNNKK
;
A
#
# COMPACT_ATOMS: atom_id res chain seq x y z
N MET A 1 -11.40 -20.81 -4.24
CA MET A 1 -11.37 -20.54 -2.78
C MET A 1 -12.73 -20.87 -2.22
N GLU A 2 -12.78 -21.72 -1.19
CA GLU A 2 -14.03 -22.10 -0.53
C GLU A 2 -14.27 -21.22 0.70
N CYS A 3 -15.51 -20.79 0.92
CA CYS A 3 -15.90 -20.05 2.11
C CYS A 3 -15.78 -20.93 3.36
N ARG A 4 -15.22 -20.36 4.43
CA ARG A 4 -15.05 -21.04 5.72
C ARG A 4 -15.87 -20.39 6.84
N TRP A 5 -16.86 -19.57 6.48
CA TRP A 5 -17.72 -18.90 7.45
C TRP A 5 -18.90 -19.79 7.83
N GLY A 6 -19.02 -20.17 9.11
CA GLY A 6 -20.11 -21.03 9.57
C GLY A 6 -20.26 -22.27 8.67
N ASP A 7 -21.46 -22.53 8.17
CA ASP A 7 -21.75 -23.63 7.23
C ASP A 7 -21.82 -23.20 5.75
N CYS A 8 -21.35 -21.99 5.42
CA CYS A 8 -21.33 -21.49 4.05
C CYS A 8 -20.43 -22.38 3.16
N SER A 9 -20.97 -22.82 2.01
CA SER A 9 -20.31 -23.72 1.07
C SER A 9 -20.05 -23.08 -0.31
N GLU A 10 -20.11 -21.74 -0.40
CA GLU A 10 -19.85 -21.03 -1.65
C GLU A 10 -18.36 -21.08 -2.04
N VAL A 11 -18.12 -21.20 -3.35
CA VAL A 11 -16.78 -21.30 -3.95
C VAL A 11 -16.56 -20.18 -4.96
N PHE A 12 -15.37 -19.58 -4.92
CA PHE A 12 -15.01 -18.42 -5.71
C PHE A 12 -13.72 -18.65 -6.51
N GLN A 13 -13.67 -18.09 -7.72
CA GLN A 13 -12.46 -18.11 -8.55
C GLN A 13 -11.54 -16.92 -8.25
N ASP A 14 -12.10 -15.75 -7.92
CA ASP A 14 -11.35 -14.52 -7.69
C ASP A 14 -11.33 -14.09 -6.20
N GLN A 15 -10.21 -13.49 -5.77
CA GLN A 15 -9.99 -13.11 -4.37
C GLN A 15 -10.87 -11.93 -3.96
N LYS A 16 -11.11 -10.98 -4.88
CA LYS A 16 -11.98 -9.83 -4.64
C LYS A 16 -13.41 -10.30 -4.44
N ASP A 17 -13.91 -11.20 -5.28
CA ASP A 17 -15.27 -11.75 -5.16
C ASP A 17 -15.44 -12.55 -3.88
N TYR A 18 -14.44 -13.39 -3.56
CA TYR A 18 -14.39 -14.13 -2.29
C TYR A 18 -14.44 -13.20 -1.08
N ALA A 19 -13.59 -12.18 -1.05
CA ALA A 19 -13.54 -11.24 0.08
C ALA A 19 -14.83 -10.42 0.19
N GLN A 20 -15.41 -10.00 -0.94
CA GLN A 20 -16.69 -9.29 -0.97
C GLN A 20 -17.84 -10.16 -0.45
N HIS A 21 -17.89 -11.45 -0.83
CA HIS A 21 -18.84 -12.40 -0.27
C HIS A 21 -18.66 -12.52 1.25
N VAL A 22 -17.43 -12.78 1.71
CA VAL A 22 -17.16 -12.96 3.14
C VAL A 22 -17.56 -11.72 3.96
N ASN A 23 -17.33 -10.53 3.42
CA ASN A 23 -17.70 -9.27 4.06
C ASN A 23 -19.22 -9.07 4.22
N LYS A 24 -20.07 -9.84 3.51
CA LYS A 24 -21.53 -9.81 3.67
C LYS A 24 -21.99 -10.50 4.96
N HIS A 25 -21.33 -11.60 5.38
CA HIS A 25 -21.64 -12.29 6.65
C HIS A 25 -21.53 -11.36 7.87
N ILE A 26 -20.66 -10.35 7.79
CA ILE A 26 -20.43 -9.36 8.85
C ILE A 26 -21.55 -8.30 8.90
N ARG A 27 -22.37 -8.18 7.84
CA ARG A 27 -23.54 -7.30 7.83
C ARG A 27 -24.76 -7.95 8.49
N GLU A 28 -24.77 -9.28 8.54
CA GLU A 28 -25.89 -10.09 9.01
C GLU A 28 -25.72 -10.53 10.47
N THR A 29 -24.52 -10.37 11.04
CA THR A 29 -24.16 -10.85 12.38
C THR A 29 -23.86 -9.71 13.35
N ASP A 30 -24.57 -9.64 14.47
CA ASP A 30 -24.30 -8.74 15.60
C ASP A 30 -23.46 -9.49 16.65
N VAL A 31 -22.11 -9.45 16.54
CA VAL A 31 -21.25 -10.48 17.15
C VAL A 31 -20.13 -9.98 18.06
N ARG A 32 -19.95 -10.74 19.16
CA ARG A 32 -18.76 -10.77 20.03
C ARG A 32 -17.70 -11.78 19.57
N THR A 33 -17.97 -12.55 18.52
CA THR A 33 -17.16 -13.68 18.06
C THR A 33 -16.97 -13.67 16.54
N CYS A 34 -16.00 -14.46 16.06
CA CYS A 34 -15.74 -14.69 14.64
C CYS A 34 -16.13 -16.13 14.31
N ASP A 35 -17.10 -16.33 13.40
CA ASP A 35 -17.63 -17.66 13.06
C ASP A 35 -16.79 -18.39 12.00
N TRP A 36 -15.58 -17.91 11.76
CA TRP A 36 -14.66 -18.53 10.81
C TRP A 36 -14.17 -19.88 11.34
N LYS A 37 -14.33 -20.95 10.55
CA LYS A 37 -13.89 -22.30 10.93
C LYS A 37 -12.41 -22.30 11.32
N GLY A 38 -12.12 -22.63 12.57
CA GLY A 38 -10.76 -22.69 13.13
C GLY A 38 -10.20 -21.36 13.64
N CYS A 39 -11.01 -20.31 13.71
CA CYS A 39 -10.62 -19.07 14.38
C CYS A 39 -10.96 -19.14 15.87
N THR A 40 -9.97 -18.95 16.72
CA THR A 40 -10.13 -18.95 18.19
C THR A 40 -10.28 -17.53 18.77
N LYS A 41 -10.44 -16.51 17.92
CA LYS A 41 -10.61 -15.13 18.41
C LYS A 41 -12.00 -14.94 19.00
N ILE A 42 -12.01 -14.67 20.29
CA ILE A 42 -13.16 -14.18 21.04
C ILE A 42 -12.90 -12.72 21.37
N PHE A 43 -13.90 -11.86 21.16
CA PHE A 43 -13.82 -10.47 21.59
C PHE A 43 -14.55 -10.33 22.92
N GLU A 44 -13.83 -9.90 23.97
CA GLU A 44 -14.34 -9.78 25.34
C GLU A 44 -15.59 -8.88 25.46
N LYS A 45 -15.71 -7.91 24.54
CA LYS A 45 -16.81 -6.94 24.48
C LYS A 45 -17.41 -6.95 23.08
N ARG A 46 -18.64 -6.40 22.95
CA ARG A 46 -19.23 -6.14 21.63
C ARG A 46 -18.27 -5.24 20.84
N ILE A 47 -17.85 -5.71 19.68
CA ILE A 47 -16.93 -4.97 18.82
C ILE A 47 -17.70 -4.24 17.73
N SER A 48 -17.11 -3.16 17.23
CA SER A 48 -17.68 -2.48 16.08
C SER A 48 -17.57 -3.36 14.83
N LYS A 49 -18.51 -3.18 13.90
CA LYS A 49 -18.46 -3.79 12.56
C LYS A 49 -17.11 -3.56 11.87
N CYS A 50 -16.54 -2.37 12.00
CA CYS A 50 -15.23 -2.02 11.43
C CYS A 50 -14.09 -2.87 12.01
N THR A 51 -14.16 -3.18 13.31
CA THR A 51 -13.19 -4.04 14.00
C THR A 51 -13.30 -5.48 13.49
N LEU A 52 -14.53 -6.00 13.33
CA LEU A 52 -14.75 -7.33 12.78
C LEU A 52 -14.31 -7.42 11.32
N LEU A 53 -14.68 -6.46 10.47
CA LEU A 53 -14.20 -6.36 9.08
C LEU A 53 -12.68 -6.40 8.99
N THR A 54 -12.00 -5.63 9.84
CA THR A 54 -10.54 -5.62 9.88
C THR A 54 -9.96 -6.97 10.29
N HIS A 55 -10.58 -7.65 11.27
CA HIS A 55 -10.18 -8.99 11.66
C HIS A 55 -10.37 -9.98 10.51
N ILE A 56 -11.50 -9.97 9.82
CA ILE A 56 -11.80 -10.97 8.77
C ILE A 56 -10.86 -10.86 7.57
N ARG A 57 -10.30 -9.67 7.30
CA ARG A 57 -9.22 -9.51 6.32
C ARG A 57 -7.97 -10.34 6.61
N THR A 58 -7.76 -10.79 7.85
CA THR A 58 -6.66 -11.73 8.17
C THR A 58 -6.90 -13.12 7.57
N HIS A 59 -8.18 -13.49 7.39
CA HIS A 59 -8.57 -14.76 6.80
C HIS A 59 -8.63 -14.71 5.28
N THR A 60 -9.20 -13.63 4.73
CA THR A 60 -9.35 -13.46 3.27
C THR A 60 -8.09 -12.94 2.58
N ARG A 61 -7.12 -12.44 3.35
CA ARG A 61 -5.91 -11.76 2.86
C ARG A 61 -6.21 -10.56 1.95
N GLU A 62 -7.42 -10.02 2.02
CA GLU A 62 -7.85 -8.86 1.22
C GLU A 62 -7.06 -7.61 1.63
N LYS A 63 -6.55 -6.89 0.63
CA LYS A 63 -5.82 -5.62 0.79
C LYS A 63 -6.49 -4.52 -0.02
N PRO A 64 -7.60 -3.95 0.46
CA PRO A 64 -8.39 -3.00 -0.34
C PRO A 64 -7.70 -1.63 -0.48
N PHE A 65 -6.69 -1.32 0.35
CA PHE A 65 -6.04 -0.02 0.36
C PHE A 65 -4.73 -0.09 -0.43
N LYS A 66 -4.75 0.42 -1.66
CA LYS A 66 -3.58 0.45 -2.54
C LYS A 66 -2.88 1.80 -2.43
N CYS A 67 -1.55 1.79 -2.41
CA CYS A 67 -0.78 3.02 -2.60
C CYS A 67 -0.96 3.51 -4.04
N SER A 68 -1.13 4.82 -4.23
CA SER A 68 -1.18 5.43 -5.56
C SER A 68 0.20 5.65 -6.18
N LEU A 69 1.25 5.67 -5.35
CA LEU A 69 2.63 5.99 -5.77
C LEU A 69 3.49 4.73 -6.00
N CYS A 70 3.14 3.61 -5.36
CA CYS A 70 3.88 2.35 -5.47
C CYS A 70 2.95 1.13 -5.54
N THR A 71 3.50 -0.08 -5.60
CA THR A 71 2.70 -1.31 -5.77
C THR A 71 2.27 -1.93 -4.44
N LYS A 72 2.57 -1.29 -3.30
CA LYS A 72 2.19 -1.80 -1.99
C LYS A 72 0.70 -1.66 -1.73
N GLU A 73 0.16 -2.71 -1.12
CA GLU A 73 -1.24 -2.79 -0.72
C GLU A 73 -1.36 -3.16 0.75
N TYR A 74 -2.42 -2.67 1.40
CA TYR A 74 -2.64 -2.74 2.83
C TYR A 74 -4.06 -3.24 3.14
N SER A 75 -4.18 -4.01 4.22
CA SER A 75 -5.47 -4.49 4.75
C SER A 75 -6.20 -3.44 5.60
N ARG A 76 -5.51 -2.36 6.01
CA ARG A 76 -6.05 -1.29 6.87
C ARG A 76 -5.67 0.09 6.34
N SER A 77 -6.57 1.07 6.50
CA SER A 77 -6.38 2.45 6.04
C SER A 77 -5.30 3.18 6.85
N ASP A 78 -5.22 2.94 8.15
CA ASP A 78 -4.17 3.53 9.01
C ASP A 78 -2.77 3.06 8.60
N ALA A 79 -2.64 1.82 8.14
CA ALA A 79 -1.39 1.29 7.61
C ALA A 79 -0.99 1.96 6.29
N LEU A 80 -1.94 2.17 5.37
CA LEU A 80 -1.70 2.97 4.16
C LEU A 80 -1.30 4.41 4.53
N ASN A 81 -2.02 5.07 5.44
CA ASN A 81 -1.73 6.45 5.84
C ASN A 81 -0.32 6.58 6.44
N LYS A 82 0.09 5.63 7.30
CA LYS A 82 1.46 5.59 7.84
C LYS A 82 2.49 5.39 6.72
N HIS A 83 2.18 4.55 5.74
CA HIS A 83 3.03 4.37 4.57
C HIS A 83 3.12 5.64 3.71
N MET A 84 2.03 6.37 3.51
CA MET A 84 2.07 7.63 2.74
C MET A 84 3.01 8.67 3.38
N LYS A 85 3.14 8.68 4.71
CA LYS A 85 4.15 9.51 5.40
C LYS A 85 5.60 9.10 5.08
N SER A 86 5.84 7.83 4.76
CA SER A 86 7.17 7.39 4.28
C SER A 86 7.48 7.93 2.89
N HIS A 87 6.46 8.14 2.05
CA HIS A 87 6.62 8.85 0.78
C HIS A 87 6.91 10.33 1.00
N GLU A 88 6.33 10.99 2.02
CA GLU A 88 6.69 12.37 2.36
C GLU A 88 8.15 12.49 2.81
N GLN A 89 8.68 11.51 3.55
CA GLN A 89 10.09 11.47 3.94
C GLN A 89 11.00 11.22 2.74
N ILE A 90 10.63 10.29 1.86
CA ILE A 90 11.35 10.05 0.60
C ILE A 90 11.27 11.30 -0.29
N ALA A 91 10.14 11.99 -0.35
CA ALA A 91 9.97 13.24 -1.08
C ALA A 91 10.72 14.41 -0.44
N ALA A 92 10.98 14.37 0.87
CA ALA A 92 11.89 15.30 1.54
C ALA A 92 13.34 15.01 1.15
N ASP A 93 13.73 13.74 1.02
CA ASP A 93 15.02 13.32 0.46
C ASP A 93 15.15 13.67 -1.03
N GLU A 94 14.07 13.56 -1.82
CA GLU A 94 13.98 14.02 -3.21
C GLU A 94 14.05 15.55 -3.30
N ASN A 95 13.40 16.30 -2.39
CA ASN A 95 13.57 17.75 -2.31
C ASN A 95 15.00 18.14 -1.93
N ILE A 96 15.69 17.35 -1.12
CA ILE A 96 17.12 17.51 -0.83
C ILE A 96 17.95 17.20 -2.09
N PHE A 97 17.60 16.15 -2.85
CA PHE A 97 18.26 15.78 -4.09
C PHE A 97 18.04 16.83 -5.20
N ILE A 98 16.82 17.31 -5.38
CA ILE A 98 16.45 18.40 -6.29
C ILE A 98 17.12 19.71 -5.87
N LYS A 99 17.19 20.03 -4.57
CA LYS A 99 17.97 21.18 -4.07
C LYS A 99 19.47 21.02 -4.35
N LYS A 100 20.03 19.81 -4.19
CA LYS A 100 21.42 19.50 -4.57
C LYS A 100 21.63 19.63 -6.06
N ILE A 101 20.71 19.12 -6.89
CA ILE A 101 20.73 19.26 -8.35
C ILE A 101 20.62 20.74 -8.74
N PHE A 102 19.74 21.52 -8.12
CA PHE A 102 19.60 22.94 -8.38
C PHE A 102 20.88 23.70 -8.00
N TYR A 103 21.48 23.39 -6.85
CA TYR A 103 22.75 23.96 -6.41
C TYR A 103 23.90 23.57 -7.35
N LEU A 104 23.96 22.31 -7.78
CA LEU A 104 24.93 21.84 -8.77
C LEU A 104 24.69 22.54 -10.12
N ASN A 105 23.44 22.64 -10.59
CA ASN A 105 23.09 23.35 -11.82
C ASN A 105 23.45 24.85 -11.75
N GLN A 106 23.30 25.49 -10.58
CA GLN A 106 23.74 26.86 -10.34
C GLN A 106 25.28 26.98 -10.41
N LEU A 107 26.03 26.01 -9.85
CA LEU A 107 27.49 25.92 -10.00
C LEU A 107 27.90 25.60 -11.46
N TYR A 108 27.11 24.81 -12.19
CA TYR A 108 27.34 24.47 -13.59
C TYR A 108 26.99 25.62 -14.54
N GLN A 109 26.10 26.56 -14.18
CA GLN A 109 25.88 27.78 -14.97
C GLN A 109 27.08 28.73 -15.00
N GLU A 110 28.08 28.51 -14.14
CA GLU A 110 29.39 29.18 -14.22
C GLU A 110 30.36 28.47 -15.19
N ILE A 111 29.96 27.35 -15.80
CA ILE A 111 30.75 26.54 -16.74
C ILE A 111 29.97 26.43 -18.06
N ASP A 112 30.53 26.94 -19.16
CA ASP A 112 29.84 26.99 -20.47
C ASP A 112 29.79 25.60 -21.14
N ILE A 113 28.68 24.88 -21.00
CA ILE A 113 28.49 23.54 -21.60
C ILE A 113 27.11 23.39 -22.26
N ASN A 114 27.00 23.85 -23.50
CA ASN A 114 25.76 23.85 -24.30
C ASN A 114 25.70 22.66 -25.29
N THR A 115 26.02 21.44 -24.86
CA THR A 115 25.98 20.23 -25.69
C THR A 115 24.74 19.36 -25.40
N THR A 116 23.97 19.05 -26.45
CA THR A 116 22.70 18.28 -26.44
C THR A 116 22.79 16.95 -25.68
N SER A 117 23.96 16.29 -25.73
CA SER A 117 24.23 15.03 -25.02
C SER A 117 24.10 15.12 -23.50
N ILE A 118 24.35 16.29 -22.88
CA ILE A 118 24.31 16.45 -21.42
C ILE A 118 22.87 16.66 -20.94
N LYS A 119 22.05 17.37 -21.71
CA LYS A 119 20.61 17.50 -21.45
C LYS A 119 19.90 16.14 -21.50
N GLU A 120 20.29 15.29 -22.42
CA GLU A 120 19.77 13.92 -22.54
C GLU A 120 20.22 13.04 -21.36
N GLU A 121 21.49 13.11 -20.95
CA GLU A 121 22.02 12.39 -19.78
C GLU A 121 21.32 12.84 -18.49
N TYR A 122 21.08 14.14 -18.32
CA TYR A 122 20.33 14.69 -17.19
C TYR A 122 18.89 14.17 -17.11
N ASN A 123 18.16 14.19 -18.24
CA ASN A 123 16.81 13.64 -18.30
C ASN A 123 16.79 12.11 -18.06
N ARG A 124 17.81 11.40 -18.52
CA ARG A 124 17.97 9.95 -18.30
C ARG A 124 18.18 9.63 -16.81
N LEU A 125 19.05 10.38 -16.14
CA LEU A 125 19.30 10.26 -14.70
C LEU A 125 18.06 10.57 -13.86
N ILE A 126 17.21 11.52 -14.27
CA ILE A 126 15.93 11.78 -13.59
C ILE A 126 15.02 10.54 -13.66
N VAL A 127 14.85 9.96 -14.85
CA VAL A 127 14.01 8.77 -15.06
C VAL A 127 14.55 7.56 -14.30
N GLU A 128 15.87 7.33 -14.31
CA GLU A 128 16.50 6.26 -13.55
C GLU A 128 16.31 6.43 -12.05
N ASN A 129 16.38 7.67 -11.54
CA ASN A 129 16.12 7.95 -10.13
C ASN A 129 14.65 7.69 -9.75
N GLU A 130 13.67 8.09 -10.57
CA GLU A 130 12.25 7.78 -10.32
C GLU A 130 11.99 6.26 -10.23
N VAL A 131 12.63 5.48 -11.09
CA VAL A 131 12.55 4.01 -11.08
C VAL A 131 13.18 3.43 -9.81
N LEU A 132 14.35 3.93 -9.40
CA LEU A 132 15.06 3.51 -8.19
C LEU A 132 14.26 3.85 -6.91
N LEU A 133 13.60 5.00 -6.87
CA LEU A 133 12.76 5.44 -5.74
C LEU A 133 11.52 4.55 -5.60
N LYS A 134 10.88 4.20 -6.71
CA LYS A 134 9.77 3.24 -6.73
C LYS A 134 10.22 1.86 -6.28
N TYR A 135 11.41 1.42 -6.69
CA TYR A 135 12.03 0.17 -6.25
C TYR A 135 12.38 0.15 -4.75
N ILE A 136 13.04 1.19 -4.24
CA ILE A 136 13.39 1.34 -2.82
C ILE A 136 12.11 1.37 -1.97
N CYS A 137 11.10 2.12 -2.41
CA CYS A 137 9.81 2.17 -1.72
C CYS A 137 9.17 0.78 -1.64
N ASN A 138 9.17 0.02 -2.74
CA ASN A 138 8.62 -1.34 -2.78
C ASN A 138 9.36 -2.32 -1.86
N ASN A 139 10.67 -2.11 -1.60
CA ASN A 139 11.53 -3.04 -0.86
C ASN A 139 11.85 -2.64 0.60
N LYS A 140 11.57 -1.40 1.05
CA LYS A 140 11.67 -1.04 2.48
C LYS A 140 10.66 -1.86 3.30
N LYS A 141 11.14 -2.68 4.24
CA LYS A 141 10.32 -3.50 5.15
C LYS A 141 9.51 -2.65 6.12
#